data_AF-A0A7X7JTY1-F1
#
_entry.id   AF-A0A7X7JTY1-F1
#
_cell.length_a   1.000
_cell.length_b   1.000
_cell.length_c   1.000
_cell.angle_alpha   90.00
_cell.angle_beta   90.00
_cell.angle_gamma   90.00
#
_symmetry.space_group_name_H-M   'P 1'
#
loop_
_entity.id
_entity.type
_entity.pdbx_description
1 polymer ?
#
loop_
_entity_poly.entity_id
_entity_poly.type
_entity_poly.pdbx_seq_one_letter_code
_entity_poly.pdbx_strand_id
1 'polypeptide(L)'
;MAEQAGGRLFGRRRRANVEGGRQHRHQVKVSPEEEGLLLRLAAEQHVTIPRLLVESTLAVSKGETATERRQALAELFAIHRMLAAVSNNLNQIARKINAGGKPTGELAATLAAVRRSAERID
;
A
#
# COMPACT_ATOMS: atom_id res chain seq x y z
N MET A 1 2.17 24.12 10.71
CA MET A 1 1.24 23.88 9.58
C MET A 1 1.72 22.63 8.86
N ALA A 2 1.21 21.46 9.23
CA ALA A 2 1.62 20.18 8.64
C ALA A 2 0.75 19.90 7.42
N GLU A 3 1.36 19.95 6.24
CA GLU A 3 0.71 19.71 4.96
C GLU A 3 0.42 18.21 4.80
N GLN A 4 -0.87 17.86 4.77
CA GLN A 4 -1.36 16.52 4.49
C GLN A 4 -1.06 16.17 3.02
N ALA A 5 -0.05 15.34 2.79
CA ALA A 5 0.27 14.85 1.46
C ALA A 5 -0.76 13.79 1.02
N GLY A 6 -1.71 14.23 0.19
CA GLY A 6 -2.71 13.39 -0.47
C GLY A 6 -2.10 12.19 -1.22
N GLY A 7 -2.81 11.07 -1.11
CA GLY A 7 -2.39 9.76 -1.57
C GLY A 7 -2.05 9.66 -3.05
N ARG A 8 -0.87 9.10 -3.34
CA ARG A 8 -0.58 8.48 -4.63
C ARG A 8 -0.58 6.98 -4.41
N LEU A 9 -1.55 6.30 -5.02
CA LEU A 9 -1.78 4.86 -4.90
C LEU A 9 -0.60 3.97 -5.35
N PHE A 10 0.41 4.57 -5.99
CA PHE A 10 1.70 3.92 -6.27
C PHE A 10 2.82 4.74 -5.61
N GLY A 11 3.47 4.15 -4.61
CA GLY A 11 4.57 4.78 -3.88
C GLY A 11 5.71 5.23 -4.81
N ARG A 12 6.32 6.39 -4.51
CA ARG A 12 7.44 6.89 -5.30
C ARG A 12 8.62 5.91 -5.25
N ARG A 13 9.19 5.55 -6.41
CA ARG A 13 10.38 4.69 -6.50
C ARG A 13 11.62 5.28 -5.80
N ARG A 14 11.76 6.60 -5.83
CA ARG A 14 12.78 7.37 -5.09
C ARG A 14 12.25 7.85 -3.74
N ARG A 15 13.15 8.05 -2.77
CA ARG A 15 12.80 8.61 -1.46
C ARG A 15 12.22 10.01 -1.58
N ALA A 16 11.39 10.39 -0.61
CA ALA A 16 10.89 11.75 -0.48
C ALA A 16 12.04 12.75 -0.37
N ASN A 17 11.79 13.95 -0.90
CA ASN A 17 12.64 15.12 -0.70
C ASN A 17 12.58 15.52 0.77
N VAL A 18 13.67 16.07 1.27
CA VAL A 18 13.75 16.64 2.62
C VAL A 18 14.03 18.13 2.48
N GLU A 19 13.42 18.93 3.35
CA GLU A 19 13.68 20.36 3.42
C GLU A 19 15.17 20.60 3.72
N GLY A 20 15.79 21.56 3.02
CA GLY A 20 17.23 21.79 3.09
C GLY A 20 18.12 20.73 2.40
N GLY A 21 17.54 19.67 1.84
CA GLY A 21 18.27 18.63 1.10
C GLY A 21 19.10 17.68 1.98
N ARG A 22 19.66 16.62 1.38
CA ARG A 22 20.56 15.68 2.08
C ARG A 22 22.02 16.09 1.81
N GLN A 23 22.68 16.62 2.83
CA GLN A 23 24.05 17.14 2.72
C GLN A 23 25.13 16.04 2.80
N HIS A 24 24.82 14.89 3.39
CA HIS A 24 25.75 13.77 3.56
C HIS A 24 25.69 12.78 2.39
N ARG A 25 26.85 12.36 1.88
CA ARG A 25 26.99 11.38 0.79
C ARG A 25 27.95 10.26 1.19
N HIS A 26 27.50 9.02 1.01
CA HIS A 26 28.33 7.84 1.15
C HIS A 26 28.51 7.18 -0.23
N GLN A 27 29.74 6.83 -0.58
CA GLN A 27 30.04 6.08 -1.79
C GLN A 27 30.22 4.61 -1.43
N VAL A 28 29.44 3.73 -2.06
CA VAL A 28 29.49 2.28 -1.85
C VAL A 28 29.98 1.66 -3.15
N LYS A 29 31.09 0.92 -3.09
CA LYS A 29 31.60 0.12 -4.20
C LYS A 29 31.16 -1.32 -3.96
N VAL A 30 30.64 -1.96 -5.00
CA VAL A 30 30.11 -3.33 -4.94
C VAL A 30 30.75 -4.16 -6.05
N SER A 31 30.85 -5.47 -5.83
CA SER A 31 31.22 -6.42 -6.88
C SER A 31 30.09 -6.54 -7.93
N PRO A 32 30.37 -7.10 -9.12
CA PRO A 32 29.33 -7.38 -10.11
C PRO A 32 28.21 -8.29 -9.58
N GLU A 33 28.55 -9.27 -8.75
CA GLU A 33 27.60 -10.19 -8.13
C GLU A 33 26.69 -9.47 -7.13
N GLU A 34 27.27 -8.60 -6.29
CA GLU A 34 26.54 -7.77 -5.33
C GLU A 34 25.61 -6.78 -6.04
N GLU A 35 26.06 -6.15 -7.14
CA GLU A 35 25.23 -5.26 -7.96
C GLU A 35 24.01 -6.01 -8.52
N GLY A 36 24.21 -7.22 -9.04
CA GLY A 36 23.12 -8.07 -9.54
C GLY A 36 22.07 -8.38 -8.46
N LEU A 37 22.52 -8.72 -7.25
CA LEU A 37 21.64 -8.96 -6.10
C LEU A 37 20.87 -7.69 -5.71
N LEU A 38 21.54 -6.54 -5.64
CA LEU A 38 20.93 -5.25 -5.29
C LEU A 38 19.89 -4.82 -6.34
N LEU A 39 20.19 -5.00 -7.62
CA LEU A 39 19.24 -4.71 -8.71
C LEU A 39 17.99 -5.57 -8.60
N ARG A 40 18.15 -6.87 -8.36
CA ARG A 40 17.02 -7.81 -8.18
C ARG A 40 16.15 -7.39 -7.00
N LEU A 41 16.75 -7.20 -5.83
CA LEU A 41 16.03 -6.83 -4.60
C LEU A 41 15.34 -5.47 -4.71
N ALA A 42 15.97 -4.50 -5.37
CA ALA A 42 15.38 -3.18 -5.61
C ALA A 42 14.21 -3.25 -6.60
N ALA A 43 14.30 -4.10 -7.63
CA ALA A 43 13.23 -4.32 -8.59
C ALA A 43 12.01 -4.99 -7.93
N GLU A 44 12.22 -6.04 -7.13
CA GLU A 44 11.17 -6.75 -6.37
C GLU A 44 10.41 -5.80 -5.44
N GLN A 45 11.09 -4.82 -4.85
CA GLN A 45 10.49 -3.86 -3.92
C GLN A 45 10.07 -2.53 -4.61
N HIS A 46 10.22 -2.42 -5.92
CA HIS A 46 9.93 -1.21 -6.70
C HIS A 46 10.59 0.07 -6.16
N VAL A 47 11.84 -0.04 -5.68
CA VAL A 47 12.63 1.08 -5.15
C VAL A 47 13.95 1.24 -5.92
N THR A 48 14.73 2.28 -5.58
CA THR A 48 16.11 2.44 -6.06
C THR A 48 17.11 1.81 -5.09
N ILE A 49 18.27 1.34 -5.57
CA ILE A 49 19.33 0.76 -4.73
C ILE A 49 19.72 1.65 -3.53
N PRO A 50 19.96 2.98 -3.66
CA PRO A 50 20.30 3.81 -2.51
C PRO A 50 19.16 3.95 -1.47
N ARG A 51 17.91 3.75 -1.91
CA ARG A 51 16.74 3.73 -1.01
C ARG A 51 16.72 2.40 -0.26
N LEU A 52 16.87 1.29 -0.98
CA LEU A 52 16.95 -0.05 -0.42
C LEU A 52 18.00 -0.14 0.68
N LEU A 53 19.26 0.26 0.40
CA LEU A 53 20.37 0.18 1.36
C LEU A 53 20.11 0.97 2.65
N VAL A 54 19.53 2.17 2.53
CA VAL A 54 19.27 2.99 3.72
C VAL A 54 18.05 2.50 4.47
N GLU A 55 16.96 2.13 3.79
CA GLU A 55 15.76 1.63 4.44
C GLU A 55 16.00 0.28 5.10
N SER A 56 16.72 -0.67 4.47
CA SER A 56 17.02 -1.97 5.09
C SER A 56 17.86 -1.81 6.35
N THR A 57 18.85 -0.92 6.33
CA THR A 57 19.74 -0.70 7.49
C THR A 57 19.03 0.08 8.60
N LEU A 58 18.25 1.11 8.25
CA LEU A 58 17.55 1.91 9.24
C LEU A 58 16.28 1.26 9.78
N ALA A 59 15.58 0.43 9.00
CA ALA A 59 14.42 -0.34 9.48
C ALA A 59 14.81 -1.28 10.63
N VAL A 60 15.96 -1.95 10.49
CA VAL A 60 16.56 -2.76 11.56
C VAL A 60 16.82 -1.92 12.81
N SER A 61 17.28 -0.67 12.67
CA SER A 61 17.51 0.24 13.80
C SER A 61 16.25 0.89 14.40
N LYS A 62 15.18 1.04 13.60
CA LYS A 62 13.90 1.62 14.02
C LYS A 62 12.95 0.60 14.65
N GLY A 63 13.32 -0.68 14.63
CA GLY A 63 12.51 -1.74 15.20
C GLY A 63 11.29 -2.12 14.37
N GLU A 64 11.19 -1.66 13.11
CA GLU A 64 10.07 -2.04 12.24
C GLU A 64 10.30 -3.49 11.77
N THR A 65 9.72 -4.42 12.51
CA THR A 65 9.95 -5.85 12.37
C THR A 65 9.30 -6.39 11.11
N ALA A 66 9.82 -7.49 10.57
CA ALA A 66 9.16 -8.23 9.48
C ALA A 66 7.71 -8.61 9.82
N THR A 67 7.38 -8.71 11.10
CA THR A 67 6.03 -8.95 11.62
C THR A 67 5.11 -7.76 11.40
N GLU A 68 5.53 -6.53 11.73
CA GLU A 68 4.72 -5.32 11.50
C GLU A 68 4.45 -5.09 10.02
N ARG A 69 5.46 -5.35 9.17
CA ARG A 69 5.27 -5.32 7.71
C ARG A 69 4.24 -6.36 7.23
N ARG A 70 4.26 -7.56 7.81
CA ARG A 70 3.30 -8.63 7.47
C ARG A 70 1.88 -8.29 7.96
N GLN A 71 1.77 -7.65 9.13
CA GLN A 71 0.52 -7.15 9.69
C GLN A 71 -0.12 -6.11 8.76
N ALA A 72 0.67 -5.10 8.35
CA ALA A 72 0.21 -4.05 7.43
C ALA A 72 -0.24 -4.61 6.07
N LEU A 73 0.48 -5.61 5.54
CA LEU A 73 0.06 -6.31 4.31
C LEU A 73 -1.23 -7.11 4.50
N ALA A 74 -1.41 -7.77 5.65
CA ALA A 74 -2.63 -8.50 5.96
C ALA A 74 -3.85 -7.56 6.04
N GLU A 75 -3.68 -6.38 6.64
CA GLU A 75 -4.69 -5.32 6.70
C GLU A 75 -5.03 -4.80 5.30
N LEU A 76 -4.01 -4.54 4.46
CA LEU A 76 -4.23 -4.14 3.06
C LEU A 76 -5.04 -5.18 2.27
N PHE A 77 -4.71 -6.48 2.42
CA PHE A 77 -5.48 -7.54 1.76
C PHE A 77 -6.90 -7.67 2.31
N ALA A 78 -7.12 -7.38 3.60
CA ALA A 78 -8.47 -7.32 4.16
C ALA A 78 -9.28 -6.20 3.49
N ILE A 79 -8.71 -4.99 3.38
CA ILE A 79 -9.32 -3.85 2.68
C ILE A 79 -9.66 -4.20 1.24
N HIS A 80 -8.72 -4.81 0.50
CA HIS A 80 -8.95 -5.21 -0.88
C HIS A 80 -10.11 -6.21 -1.03
N ARG A 81 -10.22 -7.21 -0.14
CA ARG A 81 -11.35 -8.16 -0.14
C ARG A 81 -12.69 -7.48 0.11
N MET A 82 -12.72 -6.50 1.03
CA MET A 82 -13.94 -5.73 1.28
C MET A 82 -14.36 -4.92 0.05
N LEU A 83 -13.40 -4.26 -0.62
CA LEU A 83 -13.69 -3.50 -1.84
C LEU A 83 -14.22 -4.39 -2.98
N ALA A 84 -13.66 -5.61 -3.11
CA ALA A 84 -14.14 -6.59 -4.09
C ALA A 84 -15.59 -7.02 -3.79
N ALA A 85 -15.92 -7.25 -2.51
CA ALA A 85 -17.29 -7.58 -2.10
C ALA A 85 -18.27 -6.45 -2.43
N VAL A 86 -17.91 -5.19 -2.12
CA VAL A 86 -18.72 -4.01 -2.48
C VAL A 86 -18.96 -3.95 -3.98
N SER A 87 -17.91 -4.10 -4.78
CA SER A 87 -17.98 -4.02 -6.24
C SER A 87 -18.87 -5.11 -6.83
N ASN A 88 -18.77 -6.34 -6.31
CA ASN A 88 -19.63 -7.44 -6.73
C ASN A 88 -21.10 -7.15 -6.45
N ASN A 89 -21.42 -6.63 -5.25
CA ASN A 89 -22.79 -6.29 -4.89
C ASN A 89 -23.35 -5.16 -5.76
N LEU A 90 -22.54 -4.12 -6.03
CA LEU A 90 -22.91 -3.05 -6.97
C LEU A 90 -23.22 -3.59 -8.37
N ASN A 91 -22.39 -4.51 -8.88
CA ASN A 91 -22.63 -5.16 -10.16
C ASN A 91 -23.93 -5.98 -10.18
N GLN A 92 -24.28 -6.65 -9.09
CA GLN A 92 -25.53 -7.41 -8.99
C GLN A 92 -26.76 -6.49 -9.04
N ILE A 93 -26.72 -5.32 -8.36
CA ILE A 93 -27.79 -4.32 -8.43
C ILE A 93 -27.95 -3.82 -9.86
N ALA A 94 -26.84 -3.44 -10.50
CA ALA A 94 -26.84 -2.90 -11.85
C ALA A 94 -27.50 -3.90 -12.82
N ARG A 95 -27.13 -5.19 -12.72
CA ARG A 95 -27.76 -6.25 -13.52
C ARG A 95 -29.26 -6.38 -13.22
N LYS A 96 -29.65 -6.35 -11.95
CA LYS A 96 -31.05 -6.49 -11.53
C LYS A 96 -31.93 -5.33 -12.00
N ILE A 97 -31.42 -4.10 -11.91
CA ILE A 97 -32.09 -2.90 -12.44
C ILE A 97 -32.18 -2.95 -13.97
N ASN A 98 -31.09 -3.33 -14.64
CA ASN A 98 -31.07 -3.46 -16.11
C ASN A 98 -32.05 -4.55 -16.61
N ALA A 99 -32.35 -5.55 -15.78
CA ALA A 99 -33.37 -6.56 -16.05
C ALA A 99 -34.81 -6.13 -15.70
N GLY A 100 -35.04 -4.86 -15.34
CA GLY A 100 -36.36 -4.32 -14.96
C GLY A 100 -36.77 -4.60 -13.51
N GLY A 101 -35.86 -5.15 -12.68
CA GLY A 101 -36.11 -5.45 -11.28
C GLY A 101 -35.96 -4.23 -10.35
N LYS A 102 -36.63 -4.25 -9.20
CA LYS A 102 -36.47 -3.24 -8.14
C LYS A 102 -35.27 -3.58 -7.22
N PRO A 103 -34.58 -2.58 -6.65
CA PRO A 103 -33.53 -2.81 -5.66
C PRO A 103 -34.08 -3.56 -4.45
N THR A 104 -33.36 -4.58 -3.97
CA THR A 104 -33.75 -5.37 -2.77
C THR A 104 -33.11 -4.84 -1.50
N GLY A 105 -33.80 -4.97 -0.35
CA GLY A 105 -33.33 -4.52 0.98
C GLY A 105 -32.00 -5.15 1.44
N GLU A 106 -31.62 -6.28 0.86
CA GLU A 106 -30.31 -6.94 1.03
C GLU A 106 -29.13 -5.98 0.79
N LEU A 107 -29.29 -5.06 -0.17
CA LEU A 107 -28.29 -4.05 -0.51
C LEU A 107 -28.00 -3.10 0.66
N ALA A 108 -29.05 -2.59 1.31
CA ALA A 108 -28.91 -1.68 2.43
C ALA A 108 -28.19 -2.36 3.60
N ALA A 109 -28.47 -3.65 3.82
CA ALA A 109 -27.78 -4.46 4.82
C ALA A 109 -26.30 -4.68 4.48
N THR A 110 -25.97 -4.93 3.21
CA THR A 110 -24.57 -5.10 2.79
C THR A 110 -23.77 -3.81 2.86
N LEU A 111 -24.34 -2.67 2.43
CA LEU A 111 -23.71 -1.35 2.56
C LEU A 111 -23.52 -0.98 4.03
N ALA A 112 -24.47 -1.29 4.91
CA ALA A 112 -24.33 -1.10 6.34
C ALA A 112 -23.23 -1.99 6.95
N ALA A 113 -23.09 -3.24 6.49
CA ALA A 113 -22.01 -4.12 6.93
C ALA A 113 -20.62 -3.61 6.49
N VAL A 114 -20.51 -3.16 5.24
CA VAL A 114 -19.28 -2.54 4.70
C VAL A 114 -18.92 -1.29 5.48
N ARG A 115 -19.90 -0.41 5.76
CA ARG A 115 -19.68 0.80 6.54
C ARG A 115 -19.17 0.50 7.96
N ARG A 116 -19.78 -0.45 8.66
CA ARG A 116 -19.31 -0.89 10.00
C ARG A 116 -17.89 -1.46 9.97
N SER A 117 -17.53 -2.15 8.89
CA SER A 117 -16.17 -2.67 8.73
C SER A 117 -15.16 -1.58 8.41
N ALA A 118 -15.55 -0.54 7.65
CA ALA A 118 -14.71 0.63 7.40
C ALA A 118 -14.49 1.46 8.69
N GLU A 119 -15.53 1.65 9.50
CA GLU A 119 -15.45 2.35 10.81
C GLU A 119 -14.57 1.61 11.84
N ARG A 120 -14.22 0.34 11.62
CA ARG A 120 -13.29 -0.42 12.48
C ARG A 120 -11.82 -0.27 12.09
N ILE A 121 -11.55 0.36 10.95
CA ILE A 121 -10.21 0.52 10.36
C ILE A 121 -9.68 1.94 10.62
N ASP A 122 -10.57 2.92 10.76
CA ASP A 122 -10.28 4.26 11.30
C ASP A 122 -9.99 4.21 12.82
#